data_AF-A0A7X7GVI4-F1
#
_entry.id   AF-A0A7X7GVI4-F1
#
_cell.length_a   1.000
_cell.length_b   1.000
_cell.length_c   1.000
_cell.angle_alpha   90.00
_cell.angle_beta   90.00
_cell.angle_gamma   90.00
#
_symmetry.space_group_name_H-M   'P 1'
#
loop_
_entity.id
_entity.type
_entity.pdbx_description
1 polymer ?
#
loop_
_entity_poly.entity_id
_entity_poly.type
_entity_poly.pdbx_seq_one_letter_code
_entity_poly.pdbx_strand_id
1 'polypeptide(L)'
;MIDPPERSAKLRCDSNGTPPSSYPRSQALIDEIKAEFPAFRIVPKQGDRLSRAIDVLLRLVTLGRQRSYLTHYHTVLGFRLYVPPTWSGLDDVGRTILLRHERVHLRQRRRLGMVGMALLYLLPLFPIGLAWGRARLEWEAYTETLRATAELQGLEAARSPALRAHILQRFTGPDYGWMWPFPAQLNRWYDAALASIERELSPSPPSDHHRGGAG
;
A
#
# COMPACT_ATOMS: atom_id res chain seq x y z
N MET A 1 -3.15 31.68 -19.89
CA MET A 1 -4.18 31.15 -20.79
C MET A 1 -3.45 30.61 -22.02
N ILE A 2 -3.12 29.33 -21.98
CA ILE A 2 -2.42 28.59 -23.04
C ILE A 2 -3.11 27.23 -23.04
N ASP A 3 -3.82 26.91 -24.12
CA ASP A 3 -4.44 25.60 -24.30
C ASP A 3 -3.35 24.52 -24.46
N PRO A 4 -3.51 23.33 -23.85
CA PRO A 4 -2.64 22.20 -24.14
C PRO A 4 -3.02 21.54 -25.48
N PRO A 5 -2.06 21.00 -26.23
CA PRO A 5 -2.30 20.41 -27.54
C PRO A 5 -3.02 19.06 -27.42
N GLU A 6 -4.07 18.88 -28.22
CA GLU A 6 -4.72 17.59 -28.46
C GLU A 6 -3.70 16.55 -28.94
N ARG A 7 -3.45 15.52 -28.13
CA ARG A 7 -2.70 14.34 -28.53
C ARG A 7 -3.67 13.21 -28.85
N SER A 8 -4.23 13.23 -30.06
CA SER A 8 -4.94 12.09 -30.66
C SER A 8 -3.94 10.95 -30.96
N ALA A 9 -3.62 10.16 -29.95
CA ALA A 9 -2.98 8.86 -30.13
C ALA A 9 -4.09 7.83 -30.37
N LYS A 10 -4.28 7.40 -31.62
CA LYS A 10 -5.06 6.20 -31.95
C LYS A 10 -4.48 5.01 -31.18
N LEU A 11 -5.12 4.60 -30.09
CA LEU A 11 -4.84 3.34 -29.39
C LEU A 11 -5.03 2.21 -30.41
N ARG A 12 -3.95 1.48 -30.72
CA ARG A 12 -4.04 0.21 -31.45
C ARG A 12 -4.66 -0.81 -30.49
N CYS A 13 -5.78 -1.41 -30.87
CA CYS A 13 -6.39 -2.52 -30.13
C CYS A 13 -5.42 -3.72 -30.07
N ASP A 14 -5.51 -4.50 -29.00
CA ASP A 14 -4.83 -5.79 -28.90
C ASP A 14 -5.41 -6.83 -29.88
N SER A 15 -4.79 -8.01 -29.95
CA SER A 15 -5.17 -9.11 -30.85
C SER A 15 -6.61 -9.62 -30.68
N ASN A 16 -7.33 -9.17 -29.64
CA ASN A 16 -8.73 -9.50 -29.38
C ASN A 16 -9.68 -8.31 -29.59
N GLY A 17 -9.22 -7.21 -30.22
CA GLY A 17 -10.04 -6.04 -30.51
C GLY A 17 -10.41 -5.22 -29.27
N THR A 18 -9.80 -5.49 -28.12
CA THR A 18 -10.00 -4.70 -26.90
C THR A 18 -8.96 -3.59 -26.91
N PRO A 19 -9.32 -2.32 -26.63
CA PRO A 19 -8.31 -1.28 -26.44
C PRO A 19 -7.40 -1.73 -25.29
N PRO A 20 -6.06 -1.66 -25.43
CA PRO A 20 -5.16 -2.03 -24.35
C PRO A 20 -5.58 -1.23 -23.12
N SER A 21 -5.75 -1.91 -21.97
CA SER A 21 -6.02 -1.25 -20.70
C SER A 21 -5.03 -0.10 -20.56
N SER A 22 -5.50 1.10 -20.21
CA SER A 22 -4.61 2.22 -19.90
C SER A 22 -3.68 1.93 -18.70
N TYR A 23 -3.84 0.77 -18.06
CA TYR A 23 -3.16 0.34 -16.86
C TYR A 23 -2.77 -1.16 -16.92
N PRO A 24 -1.89 -1.57 -17.85
CA PRO A 24 -1.60 -2.99 -18.08
C PRO A 24 -0.89 -3.67 -16.90
N ARG A 25 0.00 -2.98 -16.17
CA ARG A 25 0.75 -3.58 -15.05
C ARG A 25 -0.16 -3.83 -13.85
N SER A 26 -0.94 -2.81 -13.47
CA SER A 26 -1.86 -2.95 -12.36
C SER A 26 -2.98 -3.94 -12.67
N GLN A 27 -3.42 -4.05 -13.93
CA GLN A 27 -4.38 -5.09 -14.34
C GLN A 27 -3.80 -6.50 -14.18
N ALA A 28 -2.58 -6.75 -14.67
CA ALA A 28 -1.93 -8.05 -14.48
C ALA A 28 -1.79 -8.42 -12.99
N LEU A 29 -1.40 -7.45 -12.15
CA LEU A 29 -1.30 -7.65 -10.71
C LEU A 29 -2.66 -7.91 -10.04
N ILE A 30 -3.73 -7.26 -10.50
CA ILE A 30 -5.10 -7.56 -10.02
C ILE A 30 -5.46 -9.01 -10.31
N ASP A 31 -5.12 -9.51 -11.49
CA ASP A 31 -5.44 -10.88 -11.88
C ASP A 31 -4.62 -11.90 -11.08
N GLU A 32 -3.35 -11.62 -10.79
CA GLU A 32 -2.57 -12.40 -9.82
C GLU A 32 -3.18 -12.39 -8.41
N ILE A 33 -3.63 -11.22 -7.93
CA ILE A 33 -4.25 -11.11 -6.60
C ILE A 33 -5.56 -11.89 -6.56
N LYS A 34 -6.37 -11.88 -7.62
CA LYS A 34 -7.59 -12.69 -7.71
C LYS A 34 -7.27 -14.18 -7.76
N ALA A 35 -6.19 -14.59 -8.43
CA ALA A 35 -5.74 -15.97 -8.44
C ALA A 35 -5.29 -16.43 -7.04
N GLU A 36 -4.53 -15.58 -6.33
CA GLU A 36 -4.10 -15.87 -4.95
C GLU A 36 -5.27 -15.80 -3.93
N PHE A 37 -6.24 -14.92 -4.17
CA PHE A 37 -7.40 -14.68 -3.32
C PHE A 37 -8.68 -14.63 -4.16
N PRO A 38 -9.33 -15.77 -4.45
CA PRO A 38 -10.53 -15.81 -5.30
C PRO A 38 -11.72 -14.97 -4.80
N ALA A 39 -11.77 -14.70 -3.49
CA ALA A 39 -12.75 -13.83 -2.86
C ALA A 39 -12.42 -12.32 -2.97
N PHE A 40 -11.26 -11.95 -3.54
CA PHE A 40 -10.82 -10.56 -3.68
C PHE A 40 -11.74 -9.80 -4.63
N ARG A 41 -12.21 -8.64 -4.18
CA ARG A 41 -13.06 -7.74 -4.98
C ARG A 41 -12.60 -6.30 -4.77
N ILE A 42 -12.52 -5.51 -5.85
CA ILE A 42 -12.34 -4.06 -5.75
C ILE A 42 -13.73 -3.46 -5.69
N VAL A 43 -14.04 -2.72 -4.63
CA VAL A 43 -15.39 -2.17 -4.38
C VAL A 43 -15.28 -0.65 -4.22
N PRO A 44 -15.97 0.15 -5.04
CA PRO A 44 -16.05 1.59 -4.83
C PRO A 44 -16.69 1.90 -3.46
N LYS A 45 -16.03 2.73 -2.63
CA LYS A 45 -16.49 3.03 -1.25
C LYS A 45 -17.91 3.58 -1.16
N GLN A 46 -18.37 4.28 -2.19
CA GLN A 46 -19.65 5.01 -2.16
C GLN A 46 -20.89 4.09 -2.12
N GLY A 47 -20.77 2.83 -2.57
CA GLY A 47 -21.90 1.91 -2.69
C GLY A 47 -22.10 0.94 -1.51
N ASP A 48 -21.09 0.71 -0.67
CA ASP A 48 -21.06 -0.45 0.23
C ASP A 48 -21.77 -0.23 1.58
N ARG A 49 -22.67 -1.15 1.94
CA ARG A 49 -23.50 -1.07 3.16
C ARG A 49 -22.69 -1.31 4.44
N LEU A 50 -21.63 -2.12 4.37
CA LEU A 50 -20.77 -2.44 5.51
C LEU A 50 -19.86 -1.25 5.85
N SER A 51 -19.32 -0.58 4.84
CA SER A 51 -18.54 0.66 4.97
C SER A 51 -19.39 1.78 5.57
N ARG A 52 -20.67 1.89 5.19
CA ARG A 52 -21.62 2.82 5.82
C ARG A 52 -21.94 2.47 7.27
N ALA A 53 -22.10 1.19 7.59
CA ALA A 53 -22.33 0.74 8.97
C ALA A 53 -21.12 1.01 9.87
N ILE A 54 -19.90 0.76 9.37
CA ILE A 54 -18.65 1.07 10.08
C ILE A 54 -18.50 2.59 10.26
N ASP A 55 -18.80 3.39 9.23
CA ASP A 55 -18.76 4.86 9.32
C ASP A 55 -19.75 5.40 10.37
N VAL A 56 -20.95 4.81 10.48
CA VAL A 56 -21.93 5.15 11.52
C VAL A 56 -21.42 4.71 12.90
N LEU A 57 -20.91 3.48 13.03
CA LEU A 57 -20.35 2.98 14.29
C LEU A 57 -19.17 3.82 14.76
N LEU A 58 -18.23 4.16 13.87
CA LEU A 58 -17.09 5.02 14.17
C LEU A 58 -17.56 6.42 14.57
N ARG A 59 -18.55 7.00 13.88
CA ARG A 59 -19.14 8.29 14.31
C ARG A 59 -19.81 8.20 15.67
N LEU A 60 -20.49 7.10 15.99
CA LEU A 60 -21.13 6.93 17.30
C LEU A 60 -20.08 6.78 18.41
N VAL A 61 -19.08 5.92 18.22
CA VAL A 61 -18.03 5.63 19.21
C VAL A 61 -17.08 6.82 19.38
N THR A 62 -16.82 7.60 18.32
CA THR A 62 -15.96 8.80 18.39
C THR A 62 -16.72 10.10 18.68
N LEU A 63 -18.01 10.02 19.06
CA LEU A 63 -18.88 11.19 19.27
C LEU A 63 -18.83 12.18 18.09
N GLY A 64 -18.76 11.66 16.87
CA GLY A 64 -18.79 12.40 15.62
C GLY A 64 -17.46 13.00 15.18
N ARG A 65 -16.33 12.69 15.85
CA ARG A 65 -15.00 13.23 15.50
C ARG A 65 -14.34 12.53 14.30
N GLN A 66 -14.66 11.27 14.01
CA GLN A 66 -14.10 10.56 12.85
C GLN A 66 -15.04 10.61 11.65
N ARG A 67 -14.88 11.62 10.79
CA ARG A 67 -15.77 11.88 9.62
C ARG A 67 -15.18 11.52 8.25
N SER A 68 -13.89 11.18 8.18
CA SER A 68 -13.16 11.03 6.90
C SER A 68 -13.00 9.58 6.42
N TYR A 69 -13.60 8.61 7.13
CA TYR A 69 -13.46 7.16 6.85
C TYR A 69 -13.89 6.78 5.42
N LEU A 70 -14.96 7.39 4.92
CA LEU A 70 -15.49 7.13 3.57
C LEU A 70 -14.77 7.88 2.44
N THR A 71 -14.08 8.99 2.72
CA THR A 71 -13.67 9.94 1.67
C THR A 71 -12.17 9.92 1.35
N HIS A 72 -11.30 9.62 2.31
CA HIS A 72 -9.84 9.80 2.14
C HIS A 72 -9.00 8.52 2.26
N TYR A 73 -9.52 7.46 2.86
CA TYR A 73 -8.72 6.26 3.14
C TYR A 73 -8.93 5.18 2.09
N HIS A 74 -7.86 4.47 1.76
CA HIS A 74 -7.97 3.13 1.19
C HIS A 74 -8.09 2.18 2.38
N THR A 75 -9.03 1.25 2.33
CA THR A 75 -9.23 0.32 3.44
C THR A 75 -9.46 -1.04 2.83
N VAL A 76 -8.53 -1.97 3.03
CA VAL A 76 -8.83 -3.38 2.82
C VAL A 76 -9.57 -3.87 4.05
N LEU A 77 -10.87 -4.10 3.90
CA LEU A 77 -11.68 -4.76 4.92
C LEU A 77 -12.04 -6.16 4.41
N GLY A 78 -11.42 -7.17 5.01
CA GLY A 78 -11.57 -8.56 4.57
C GLY A 78 -10.85 -8.79 3.24
N PHE A 79 -11.62 -9.11 2.19
CA PHE A 79 -11.10 -9.34 0.83
C PHE A 79 -11.47 -8.20 -0.13
N ARG A 80 -11.96 -7.08 0.40
CA ARG A 80 -12.46 -5.98 -0.41
C ARG A 80 -11.50 -4.82 -0.34
N LEU A 81 -10.88 -4.48 -1.47
CA LEU A 81 -10.16 -3.23 -1.62
C LEU A 81 -11.17 -2.12 -1.86
N TYR A 82 -11.39 -1.30 -0.85
CA TYR A 82 -12.27 -0.17 -0.94
C TYR A 82 -11.53 1.06 -1.47
N VAL A 83 -11.74 1.35 -2.75
CA VAL A 83 -11.05 2.43 -3.46
C VAL A 83 -11.84 3.76 -3.36
N PRO A 84 -11.20 4.86 -2.93
CA PRO A 84 -11.77 6.21 -3.05
C PRO A 84 -11.61 6.75 -4.49
N PRO A 85 -12.26 7.89 -4.82
CA PRO A 85 -12.18 8.49 -6.15
C PRO A 85 -10.77 8.81 -6.65
N THR A 86 -9.80 9.00 -5.75
CA THR A 86 -8.39 9.23 -6.12
C THR A 86 -7.77 8.04 -6.85
N TRP A 87 -8.36 6.85 -6.77
CA TRP A 87 -7.95 5.68 -7.55
C TRP A 87 -7.97 5.91 -9.07
N SER A 88 -8.96 6.64 -9.59
CA SER A 88 -9.02 6.93 -11.02
C SER A 88 -7.93 7.90 -11.48
N GLY A 89 -7.36 8.71 -10.57
CA GLY A 89 -6.29 9.66 -10.86
C GLY A 89 -4.87 9.09 -10.74
N LEU A 90 -4.70 7.87 -10.21
CA LEU A 90 -3.39 7.21 -10.16
C LEU A 90 -2.97 6.68 -11.54
N ASP A 91 -1.70 6.87 -11.87
CA ASP A 91 -1.06 6.23 -13.02
C ASP A 91 -0.84 4.73 -12.76
N ASP A 92 -0.44 3.97 -13.80
CA ASP A 92 -0.32 2.52 -13.71
C ASP A 92 0.74 2.06 -12.69
N VAL A 93 1.82 2.84 -12.54
CA VAL A 93 2.87 2.58 -11.56
C VAL A 93 2.36 2.83 -10.14
N GLY A 94 1.72 3.96 -9.88
CA GLY A 94 1.13 4.27 -8.57
C GLY A 94 0.08 3.25 -8.15
N ARG A 95 -0.78 2.80 -9.07
CA ARG A 95 -1.73 1.71 -8.82
C ARG A 95 -1.03 0.41 -8.47
N THR A 96 0.05 0.08 -9.17
CA THR A 96 0.82 -1.15 -8.91
C THR A 96 1.45 -1.12 -7.52
N ILE A 97 2.07 -0.01 -7.12
CA ILE A 97 2.67 0.16 -5.78
C ILE A 97 1.60 0.00 -4.69
N LEU A 98 0.45 0.65 -4.87
CA LEU A 98 -0.68 0.55 -3.96
C LEU A 98 -1.21 -0.89 -3.87
N LEU A 99 -1.42 -1.57 -5.01
CA LEU A 99 -1.91 -2.95 -5.02
C LEU A 99 -0.94 -3.92 -4.33
N ARG A 100 0.37 -3.72 -4.45
CA ARG A 100 1.37 -4.51 -3.72
C ARG A 100 1.26 -4.32 -2.21
N HIS A 101 1.09 -3.08 -1.75
CA HIS A 101 0.82 -2.77 -0.35
C HIS A 101 -0.44 -3.50 0.15
N GLU A 102 -1.54 -3.39 -0.59
CA GLU A 102 -2.82 -3.99 -0.21
C GLU A 102 -2.77 -5.53 -0.24
N ARG A 103 -1.98 -6.13 -1.14
CA ARG A 103 -1.73 -7.58 -1.18
C ARG A 103 -1.05 -8.08 0.10
N VAL A 104 -0.20 -7.28 0.75
CA VAL A 104 0.38 -7.61 2.05
C VAL A 104 -0.71 -7.75 3.11
N HIS A 105 -1.67 -6.84 3.18
CA HIS A 105 -2.80 -6.94 4.12
C HIS A 105 -3.68 -8.17 3.89
N LEU A 106 -3.89 -8.57 2.63
CA LEU A 106 -4.59 -9.82 2.32
C LEU A 106 -3.83 -11.05 2.83
N ARG A 107 -2.50 -11.08 2.68
CA ARG A 107 -1.65 -12.15 3.21
C ARG A 107 -1.64 -12.16 4.74
N GLN A 108 -1.57 -11.00 5.38
CA GLN A 108 -1.70 -10.84 6.83
C GLN A 108 -3.04 -11.39 7.33
N ARG A 109 -4.14 -11.08 6.64
CA ARG A 109 -5.47 -11.61 6.93
C ARG A 109 -5.54 -13.13 6.78
N ARG A 110 -4.96 -13.70 5.71
CA ARG A 110 -4.87 -15.16 5.53
C ARG A 110 -4.07 -15.82 6.66
N ARG A 111 -3.01 -15.18 7.14
CA ARG A 111 -2.14 -15.65 8.23
C ARG A 111 -2.79 -15.56 9.62
N LEU A 112 -3.48 -14.45 9.91
CA LEU A 112 -4.01 -14.14 11.25
C LEU A 112 -5.49 -14.57 11.44
N GLY A 113 -6.19 -14.86 10.34
CA GLY A 113 -7.63 -15.11 10.37
C GLY A 113 -8.44 -13.86 10.72
N MET A 114 -9.78 -14.00 10.72
CA MET A 114 -10.69 -12.89 11.04
C MET A 114 -10.56 -12.46 12.50
N VAL A 115 -10.42 -13.41 13.42
CA VAL A 115 -10.33 -13.14 14.87
C VAL A 115 -9.02 -12.43 15.22
N GLY A 116 -7.87 -12.89 14.69
CA GLY A 116 -6.59 -12.22 14.93
C GLY A 116 -6.56 -10.80 14.37
N MET A 117 -7.10 -10.59 13.17
CA MET A 117 -7.24 -9.23 12.62
C MET A 117 -8.22 -8.37 13.43
N ALA A 118 -9.35 -8.91 13.87
CA ALA A 118 -10.30 -8.20 14.71
C ALA A 118 -9.69 -7.77 16.03
N LEU A 119 -8.93 -8.63 16.71
CA LEU A 119 -8.25 -8.29 17.96
C LEU A 119 -7.25 -7.13 17.79
N LEU A 120 -6.52 -7.11 16.67
CA LEU A 120 -5.56 -6.04 16.37
C LEU A 120 -6.23 -4.71 15.95
N TYR A 121 -7.43 -4.75 15.36
CA TYR A 121 -8.12 -3.56 14.84
C TYR A 121 -9.27 -3.02 15.74
N LEU A 122 -9.92 -3.85 16.56
CA LEU A 122 -11.12 -3.50 17.36
C LEU A 122 -10.85 -3.30 18.86
N LEU A 123 -9.67 -3.64 19.38
CA LEU A 123 -9.25 -3.29 20.75
C LEU A 123 -8.28 -2.06 20.85
N PRO A 124 -8.46 -0.93 20.14
CA PRO A 124 -7.62 0.26 20.33
C PRO A 124 -8.05 1.14 21.53
N LEU A 125 -9.02 0.72 22.35
CA LEU A 125 -9.46 1.47 23.54
C LEU A 125 -8.52 1.29 24.77
N PHE A 126 -7.50 0.43 24.70
CA PHE A 126 -6.56 0.14 25.80
C PHE A 126 -5.07 0.25 25.35
N PRO A 127 -4.14 0.54 26.27
CA PRO A 127 -2.93 1.34 26.02
C PRO A 127 -1.85 0.60 25.20
N ILE A 128 -1.20 1.33 24.28
CA ILE A 128 0.11 1.13 23.60
C ILE A 128 0.38 -0.27 22.96
N GLY A 129 0.19 -1.39 23.66
CA GLY A 129 0.59 -2.72 23.20
C GLY A 129 -0.12 -3.23 21.94
N LEU A 130 -1.42 -2.96 21.76
CA LEU A 130 -2.15 -3.36 20.55
C LEU A 130 -1.95 -2.39 19.38
N ALA A 131 -1.69 -1.11 19.68
CA ALA A 131 -1.28 -0.12 18.69
C ALA A 131 0.06 -0.51 18.03
N TRP A 132 0.97 -1.14 18.80
CA TRP A 132 2.21 -1.73 18.26
C TRP A 132 1.94 -2.87 17.27
N GLY A 133 1.03 -3.80 17.60
CA GLY A 133 0.69 -4.92 16.73
C GLY A 133 0.14 -4.45 15.38
N ARG A 134 -0.76 -3.45 15.40
CA ARG A 134 -1.25 -2.79 14.19
C ARG A 134 -0.13 -2.07 13.44
N ALA A 135 0.72 -1.30 14.12
CA ALA A 135 1.84 -0.60 13.51
C ALA A 135 2.83 -1.58 12.82
N ARG A 136 3.03 -2.77 13.39
CA ARG A 136 3.92 -3.79 12.82
C ARG A 136 3.37 -4.38 11.52
N LEU A 137 2.05 -4.54 11.41
CA LEU A 137 1.40 -4.95 10.16
C LEU A 137 1.54 -3.87 9.08
N GLU A 138 1.34 -2.62 9.45
CA GLU A 138 1.52 -1.48 8.55
C GLU A 138 2.98 -1.33 8.13
N TRP A 139 3.96 -1.59 9.01
CA TRP A 139 5.39 -1.63 8.65
C TRP A 139 5.67 -2.67 7.57
N GLU A 140 5.13 -3.89 7.68
CA GLU A 140 5.29 -4.92 6.64
C GLU A 140 4.75 -4.42 5.29
N ALA A 141 3.57 -3.79 5.28
CA ALA A 141 2.96 -3.26 4.07
C ALA A 141 3.71 -2.06 3.48
N TYR A 142 4.18 -1.13 4.31
CA TYR A 142 4.99 0.01 3.85
C TYR A 142 6.42 -0.37 3.46
N THR A 143 6.99 -1.45 4.01
CA THR A 143 8.24 -2.02 3.47
C THR A 143 8.04 -2.50 2.04
N GLU A 144 6.89 -3.12 1.73
CA GLU A 144 6.54 -3.49 0.35
C GLU A 144 6.31 -2.25 -0.53
N THR A 145 5.71 -1.17 0.00
CA THR A 145 5.64 0.12 -0.71
C THR A 145 7.02 0.64 -1.08
N LEU A 146 7.95 0.70 -0.13
CA LEU A 146 9.32 1.15 -0.38
C LEU A 146 10.03 0.30 -1.43
N ARG A 147 9.86 -1.03 -1.35
CA ARG A 147 10.41 -1.97 -2.33
C ARG A 147 9.82 -1.73 -3.71
N ALA A 148 8.50 -1.65 -3.82
CA ALA A 148 7.81 -1.43 -5.09
C ALA A 148 8.18 -0.08 -5.71
N THR A 149 8.29 0.98 -4.89
CA THR A 149 8.79 2.28 -5.34
C THR A 149 10.23 2.18 -5.83
N ALA A 150 11.12 1.50 -5.12
CA ALA A 150 12.50 1.33 -5.54
C ALA A 150 12.61 0.56 -6.87
N GLU A 151 11.84 -0.51 -7.04
CA GLU A 151 11.83 -1.34 -8.25
C GLU A 151 11.21 -0.64 -9.47
N LEU A 152 10.15 0.15 -9.28
CA LEU A 152 9.37 0.73 -10.38
C LEU A 152 9.69 2.19 -10.69
N GLN A 153 10.19 2.94 -9.71
CA GLN A 153 10.48 4.37 -9.80
C GLN A 153 11.94 4.70 -9.44
N GLY A 154 12.74 3.70 -9.04
CA GLY A 154 14.14 3.84 -8.69
C GLY A 154 14.39 4.10 -7.20
N LEU A 155 15.62 3.78 -6.75
CA LEU A 155 16.04 3.96 -5.34
C LEU A 155 15.94 5.42 -4.88
N GLU A 156 16.14 6.38 -5.78
CA GLU A 156 16.01 7.81 -5.46
C GLU A 156 14.57 8.17 -5.03
N ALA A 157 13.56 7.67 -5.75
CA ALA A 157 12.16 7.89 -5.39
C ALA A 157 11.83 7.28 -4.03
N ALA A 158 12.35 6.09 -3.73
CA ALA A 158 12.16 5.41 -2.43
C ALA A 158 12.85 6.15 -1.26
N ARG A 159 13.96 6.84 -1.54
CA ARG A 159 14.70 7.68 -0.58
C ARG A 159 14.11 9.09 -0.41
N SER A 160 13.12 9.46 -1.22
CA SER A 160 12.63 10.83 -1.23
C SER A 160 12.13 11.28 0.16
N PRO A 161 12.54 12.47 0.65
CA PRO A 161 12.07 12.99 1.93
C PRO A 161 10.54 13.14 1.98
N ALA A 162 9.92 13.43 0.84
CA ALA A 162 8.47 13.53 0.72
C ALA A 162 7.76 12.19 0.99
N LEU A 163 8.27 11.08 0.43
CA LEU A 163 7.71 9.74 0.70
C LEU A 163 7.90 9.35 2.16
N ARG A 164 9.08 9.61 2.73
CA ARG A 164 9.34 9.37 4.17
C ARG A 164 8.35 10.14 5.04
N ALA A 165 8.21 11.45 4.82
CA ALA A 165 7.30 12.29 5.58
C ALA A 165 5.85 11.81 5.44
N HIS A 166 5.43 11.47 4.22
CA HIS A 166 4.10 10.93 3.96
C HIS A 166 3.85 9.63 4.75
N ILE A 167 4.76 8.65 4.67
CA ILE A 167 4.63 7.38 5.37
C ILE A 167 4.60 7.59 6.88
N LEU A 168 5.54 8.36 7.45
CA LEU A 168 5.59 8.62 8.90
C LEU A 168 4.31 9.28 9.41
N GLN A 169 3.74 10.23 8.66
CA GLN A 169 2.50 10.91 9.01
C GLN A 169 1.31 9.93 9.14
N ARG A 170 1.32 8.79 8.45
CA ARG A 170 0.28 7.75 8.57
C ARG A 170 0.30 7.06 9.93
N PHE A 171 1.47 7.01 10.58
CA PHE A 171 1.63 6.45 11.92
C PHE A 171 1.42 7.48 13.02
N THR A 172 1.93 8.70 12.83
CA THR A 172 1.94 9.74 13.87
C THR A 172 0.76 10.70 13.79
N GLY A 173 0.00 10.68 12.69
CA GLY A 173 -1.10 11.60 12.44
C GLY A 173 -2.39 11.25 13.20
N PRO A 174 -3.26 12.25 13.41
CA PRO A 174 -4.57 12.07 14.05
C PRO A 174 -5.51 11.19 13.21
N ASP A 175 -5.29 11.16 11.90
CA ASP A 175 -6.01 10.40 10.88
C ASP A 175 -6.17 8.91 11.18
N TYR A 176 -5.19 8.34 11.89
CA TYR A 176 -5.17 6.95 12.33
C TYR A 176 -5.12 6.81 13.86
N GLY A 177 -5.44 7.88 14.58
CA GLY A 177 -5.50 7.90 16.04
C GLY A 177 -4.12 7.79 16.70
N TRP A 178 -3.08 8.41 16.12
CA TRP A 178 -1.70 8.29 16.61
C TRP A 178 -1.29 6.83 16.76
N MET A 179 -1.48 6.06 15.69
CA MET A 179 -1.25 4.61 15.65
C MET A 179 0.08 4.20 16.27
N TRP A 180 1.15 4.98 16.05
CA TRP A 180 2.42 4.78 16.74
C TRP A 180 3.23 6.08 16.84
N PRO A 181 3.11 6.85 17.94
CA PRO A 181 3.66 8.20 18.03
C PRO A 181 5.15 8.25 18.43
N PHE A 182 5.94 7.25 18.06
CA PHE A 182 7.37 7.14 18.42
C PHE A 182 8.27 7.36 17.20
N PRO A 183 8.52 8.62 16.80
CA PRO A 183 9.20 8.95 15.54
C PRO A 183 10.61 8.37 15.45
N ALA A 184 11.34 8.29 16.55
CA ALA A 184 12.69 7.70 16.56
C ALA A 184 12.68 6.23 16.13
N GLN A 185 11.68 5.46 16.57
CA GLN A 185 11.57 4.05 16.19
C GLN A 185 11.13 3.89 14.73
N LEU A 186 10.17 4.70 14.27
CA LEU A 186 9.74 4.69 12.88
C LEU A 186 10.87 5.06 11.92
N ASN A 187 11.67 6.07 12.26
CA ASN A 187 12.82 6.47 11.46
C ASN A 187 13.85 5.32 11.37
N ARG A 188 14.20 4.69 12.49
CA ARG A 188 15.10 3.53 12.49
C ARG A 188 14.57 2.37 11.64
N TRP A 189 13.28 2.07 11.73
CA TRP A 189 12.65 1.04 10.89
C TRP A 189 12.73 1.41 9.41
N TYR A 190 12.42 2.66 9.05
CA TYR A 190 12.45 3.15 7.68
C TYR A 190 13.85 3.04 7.07
N ASP A 191 14.88 3.50 7.81
CA ASP A 191 16.28 3.45 7.37
C ASP A 191 16.74 1.99 7.21
N ALA A 192 16.38 1.10 8.14
CA ALA A 192 16.70 -0.33 8.04
C ALA A 192 16.00 -1.01 6.85
N ALA A 193 14.74 -0.67 6.58
CA ALA A 193 13.99 -1.20 5.44
C ALA A 193 14.64 -0.78 4.11
N LEU A 194 14.98 0.50 3.96
CA LEU A 194 15.67 1.00 2.77
C LEU A 194 17.04 0.35 2.57
N ALA A 195 17.83 0.21 3.65
CA ALA A 195 19.14 -0.45 3.56
C ALA A 195 19.03 -1.93 3.15
N SER A 196 17.98 -2.63 3.58
CA SER A 196 17.72 -4.00 3.10
C SER A 196 17.39 -4.02 1.61
N ILE A 197 16.44 -3.18 1.19
CA ILE A 197 15.99 -3.10 -0.21
C ILE A 197 17.15 -2.74 -1.13
N GLU A 198 17.99 -1.79 -0.75
CA GLU A 198 19.17 -1.40 -1.51
C GLU A 198 20.14 -2.56 -1.70
N ARG A 199 20.43 -3.34 -0.65
CA ARG A 199 21.31 -4.52 -0.76
C ARG A 199 20.74 -5.58 -1.68
N GLU A 200 19.41 -5.75 -1.67
CA GLU A 200 18.73 -6.74 -2.49
C GLU A 200 18.66 -6.34 -3.97
N LEU A 201 18.55 -5.04 -4.25
CA LEU A 201 18.51 -4.50 -5.61
C LEU A 201 19.90 -4.19 -6.18
N SER A 202 20.91 -4.07 -5.33
CA SER A 202 22.30 -3.93 -5.77
C SER A 202 22.78 -5.27 -6.33
N PRO A 203 23.37 -5.32 -7.54
CA PRO A 203 23.99 -6.54 -8.03
C PRO A 203 25.07 -6.99 -7.04
N SER A 204 25.08 -8.28 -6.69
CA SER A 204 26.15 -8.83 -5.87
C SER A 204 27.50 -8.53 -6.55
N PRO A 205 28.53 -8.09 -5.80
CA PRO A 205 29.86 -7.94 -6.38
C PRO A 205 30.26 -9.29 -7.00
N PRO A 206 30.90 -9.30 -8.18
CA PRO A 206 31.37 -10.54 -8.78
C PRO A 206 32.24 -11.28 -7.75
N SER A 207 31.89 -12.53 -7.46
CA SER A 207 32.68 -13.39 -6.60
C SER A 207 34.09 -13.47 -7.17
N ASP A 208 35.06 -12.96 -6.43
CA ASP A 208 36.47 -12.90 -6.82
C ASP A 208 37.07 -14.33 -6.76
N HIS A 209 36.67 -15.17 -7.71
CA HIS A 209 37.21 -16.51 -7.94
C HIS A 209 38.23 -16.47 -9.09
N HIS A 210 39.23 -15.58 -9.01
CA HIS A 210 40.47 -15.76 -9.78
C HIS A 210 41.68 -15.03 -9.19
N ARG A 211 42.19 -15.55 -8.07
CA ARG A 211 43.64 -15.50 -7.77
C ARG A 211 44.11 -16.87 -7.32
N GLY A 212 44.52 -17.68 -8.28
CA GLY A 212 45.15 -18.98 -8.00
C GLY A 212 45.64 -19.65 -9.27
N GLY A 213 46.94 -19.52 -9.54
CA GLY A 213 47.68 -20.18 -10.64
C GLY A 213 47.98 -19.21 -11.79
N ALA A 214 49.18 -19.07 -12.31
CA ALA A 214 50.46 -19.77 -12.20
C ALA A 214 51.56 -18.70 -12.32
N GLY A 215 52.75 -18.83 -11.73
CA GLY A 215 53.75 -19.85 -12.07
C GLY A 215 54.91 -19.13 -12.73
#